data_AF-A0A3M1DV53-F1
#
_entry.id   AF-A0A3M1DV53-F1
#
_cell.length_a   1.000
_cell.length_b   1.000
_cell.length_c   1.000
_cell.angle_alpha   90.00
_cell.angle_beta   90.00
_cell.angle_gamma   90.00
#
_symmetry.space_group_name_H-M   'P 1'
#
loop_
_entity.id
_entity.type
_entity.pdbx_description
1 polymer ?
#
loop_
_entity_poly.entity_id
_entity_poly.type
_entity_poly.pdbx_seq_one_letter_code
_entity_poly.pdbx_strand_id
1 'polypeptide(L)'
;VARAARFYARWYPGLWFPSGLGKVPALHGLLTRHLRYVERGARLLARDLFHMLMLYRQGLQRKQAVLGRLVDMGADLFAMAAVLAYSSARSSPSGCEPLADLFCRQARRRIRNLHRAVYGNDDQFAYDRAGEVLSGRYPWLEENIITAWRDTDA
;
A
#
# COMPACT_ATOMS: atom_id res chain seq x y z
N VAL A 1 -8.56 28.58 -3.31
CA VAL A 1 -7.27 28.10 -2.77
C VAL A 1 -7.14 28.27 -1.25
N ALA A 2 -7.34 29.48 -0.70
CA ALA A 2 -7.16 29.75 0.74
C ALA A 2 -8.02 28.89 1.70
N ARG A 3 -9.28 28.60 1.36
CA ARG A 3 -10.15 27.70 2.17
C ARG A 3 -9.65 26.25 2.19
N ALA A 4 -9.20 25.72 1.04
CA ALA A 4 -8.65 24.37 0.94
C ALA A 4 -7.33 24.24 1.69
N ALA A 5 -6.44 25.24 1.56
CA ALA A 5 -5.19 25.28 2.32
C ALA A 5 -5.45 25.29 3.84
N ARG A 6 -6.43 26.06 4.32
CA ARG A 6 -6.80 26.13 5.74
C ARG A 6 -7.44 24.82 6.23
N PHE A 7 -8.23 24.15 5.40
CA PHE A 7 -8.78 22.83 5.69
C PHE A 7 -7.68 21.78 5.85
N TYR A 8 -6.78 21.66 4.87
CA TYR A 8 -5.69 20.67 4.93
C TYR A 8 -4.66 20.98 6.02
N ALA A 9 -4.37 22.25 6.28
CA ALA A 9 -3.49 22.66 7.39
C ALA A 9 -4.05 22.28 8.77
N ARG A 10 -5.38 22.15 8.91
CA ARG A 10 -6.04 21.71 10.15
C ARG A 10 -6.29 20.20 10.19
N TRP A 11 -6.61 19.58 9.07
CA TRP A 11 -6.86 18.14 8.95
C TRP A 11 -5.57 17.30 9.04
N TYR A 12 -4.51 17.74 8.38
CA TYR A 12 -3.24 16.98 8.31
C TYR A 12 -2.58 16.76 9.68
N PRO A 13 -2.47 17.78 10.57
CA PRO A 13 -2.01 17.55 11.94
C PRO A 13 -2.94 16.63 12.72
N GLY A 14 -4.26 16.68 12.45
CA GLY A 14 -5.24 15.79 13.06
C GLY A 14 -5.00 14.30 12.77
N LEU A 15 -4.32 13.96 11.67
CA LEU A 15 -3.92 12.58 11.38
C LEU A 15 -2.77 12.06 12.26
N TRP A 16 -2.02 12.96 12.90
CA TRP A 16 -0.95 12.61 13.84
C TRP A 16 -1.47 12.40 15.26
N PHE A 17 -2.62 13.00 15.60
CA PHE A 17 -3.25 12.80 16.90
C PHE A 17 -4.10 11.52 16.90
N PRO A 18 -4.00 10.68 17.94
CA PRO A 18 -4.89 9.55 18.09
C PRO A 18 -6.30 10.07 18.43
N SER A 19 -7.12 10.31 17.41
CA SER A 19 -8.57 10.28 17.60
C SER A 19 -8.92 8.81 17.82
N GLY A 20 -8.82 8.34 19.07
CA GLY A 20 -9.12 6.95 19.39
C GLY A 20 -10.48 6.59 18.80
N LEU A 21 -10.56 5.45 18.09
CA LEU A 21 -11.83 4.80 17.83
C LEU A 21 -12.72 5.01 19.06
N GLY A 22 -13.79 5.80 18.92
CA GLY A 22 -14.84 5.82 19.93
C GLY A 22 -15.25 4.37 20.22
N LYS A 23 -15.85 4.09 21.39
CA LYS A 23 -16.20 2.74 21.90
C LYS A 23 -16.10 1.64 20.85
N VAL A 24 -14.92 1.04 20.71
CA VAL A 24 -14.70 -0.07 19.78
C VAL A 24 -15.67 -1.18 20.19
N PRO A 25 -16.43 -1.78 19.25
CA PRO A 25 -17.28 -2.92 19.57
C PRO A 25 -16.46 -3.95 20.35
N ALA A 26 -17.04 -4.57 21.37
CA ALA A 26 -16.37 -5.57 22.19
C ALA A 26 -16.05 -6.82 21.35
N LEU A 27 -14.96 -6.76 20.60
CA LEU A 27 -14.36 -7.89 19.90
C LEU A 27 -13.48 -8.67 20.87
N HIS A 28 -13.34 -9.97 20.61
CA HIS A 28 -12.39 -10.82 21.32
C HIS A 28 -10.99 -10.16 21.34
N GLY A 29 -10.28 -10.20 22.48
CA GLY A 29 -9.18 -9.27 22.76
C GLY A 29 -8.07 -9.20 21.68
N LEU A 30 -7.78 -10.31 21.01
CA LEU A 30 -6.82 -10.36 19.90
C LEU A 30 -7.30 -9.59 18.66
N LEU A 31 -8.56 -9.75 18.26
CA LEU A 31 -9.16 -9.09 17.10
C LEU A 31 -9.25 -7.57 17.31
N THR A 32 -9.50 -7.12 18.53
CA THR A 32 -9.48 -5.69 18.89
C THR A 32 -8.11 -5.06 18.61
N ARG A 33 -7.01 -5.77 18.87
CA ARG A 33 -5.66 -5.27 18.56
C ARG A 33 -5.44 -5.14 17.06
N HIS A 34 -6.00 -6.05 16.26
CA HIS A 34 -5.96 -5.98 14.80
C HIS A 34 -6.75 -4.80 14.25
N LEU A 35 -7.94 -4.55 14.78
CA LEU A 35 -8.75 -3.40 14.39
C LEU A 35 -8.06 -2.05 14.70
N ARG A 36 -7.45 -1.90 15.89
CA ARG A 36 -6.63 -0.70 16.21
C ARG A 36 -5.39 -0.55 15.30
N TYR A 37 -4.89 -1.64 14.75
CA TYR A 37 -3.82 -1.56 13.75
C TYR A 37 -4.37 -1.05 12.41
N VAL A 38 -5.52 -1.55 11.96
CA VAL A 38 -6.17 -1.10 10.72
C VAL A 38 -6.44 0.40 10.79
N GLU A 39 -7.01 0.90 11.88
CA GLU A 39 -7.28 2.33 12.08
C GLU A 39 -6.00 3.18 12.00
N ARG A 40 -4.92 2.76 12.69
CA ARG A 40 -3.62 3.45 12.61
C ARG A 40 -3.02 3.38 11.21
N GLY A 41 -3.13 2.23 10.55
CA GLY A 41 -2.67 2.03 9.18
C GLY A 41 -3.42 2.89 8.17
N ALA A 42 -4.73 3.05 8.32
CA ALA A 42 -5.54 3.92 7.46
C ALA A 42 -5.14 5.39 7.60
N ARG A 43 -4.88 5.86 8.84
CA ARG A 43 -4.35 7.21 9.07
C ARG A 43 -2.95 7.41 8.51
N LEU A 44 -2.08 6.40 8.64
CA LEU A 44 -0.76 6.39 8.03
C LEU A 44 -0.87 6.50 6.50
N LEU A 45 -1.68 5.64 5.88
CA LEU A 45 -1.93 5.66 4.44
C LEU A 45 -2.45 7.02 3.96
N ALA A 46 -3.40 7.62 4.68
CA ALA A 46 -3.92 8.95 4.35
C ALA A 46 -2.83 10.03 4.43
N ARG A 47 -1.94 9.96 5.43
CA ARG A 47 -0.78 10.86 5.54
C ARG A 47 0.20 10.67 4.40
N ASP A 48 0.52 9.43 4.05
CA ASP A 48 1.50 9.13 3.02
C ASP A 48 0.97 9.55 1.65
N LEU A 49 -0.30 9.24 1.35
CA LEU A 49 -0.97 9.70 0.14
C LEU A 49 -0.95 11.24 0.04
N PHE A 50 -1.32 11.93 1.11
CA PHE A 50 -1.28 13.40 1.13
C PHE A 50 0.14 13.94 0.98
N HIS A 51 1.12 13.31 1.65
CA HIS A 51 2.52 13.68 1.55
C HIS A 51 3.03 13.54 0.11
N MET A 52 2.71 12.44 -0.57
CA MET A 52 3.06 12.21 -1.96
C MET A 52 2.35 13.19 -2.92
N LEU A 53 1.09 13.52 -2.65
CA LEU A 53 0.37 14.56 -3.38
C LEU A 53 1.03 15.94 -3.23
N MET A 54 1.50 16.30 -2.03
CA MET A 54 2.16 17.57 -1.79
C MET A 54 3.56 17.64 -2.42
N LEU A 55 4.30 16.54 -2.35
CA LEU A 55 5.67 16.45 -2.85
C LEU A 55 5.71 16.42 -4.38
N TYR A 56 4.86 15.63 -5.03
CA TYR A 56 4.88 15.46 -6.50
C TYR A 56 3.83 16.29 -7.25
N ARG A 57 2.77 16.78 -6.59
CA ARG A 57 1.69 17.58 -7.19
C ARG A 57 1.15 16.96 -8.49
N GLN A 58 1.19 17.70 -9.60
CA GLN A 58 0.77 17.23 -10.93
C GLN A 58 1.66 16.11 -11.50
N GLY A 59 2.85 15.90 -10.94
CA GLY A 59 3.77 14.83 -11.31
C GLY A 59 3.45 13.46 -10.67
N LEU A 60 2.53 13.39 -9.71
CA LEU A 60 2.21 12.14 -9.00
C LEU A 60 1.66 11.07 -9.96
N GLN A 61 0.89 11.46 -10.97
CA GLN A 61 0.35 10.54 -11.98
C GLN A 61 1.44 9.75 -12.72
N ARG A 62 2.66 10.30 -12.82
CA ARG A 62 3.82 9.65 -13.45
C ARG A 62 4.53 8.68 -12.51
N LYS A 63 4.22 8.70 -11.20
CA LYS A 63 4.78 7.81 -10.18
C LYS A 63 3.82 6.65 -9.89
N GLN A 64 3.46 5.91 -10.95
CA GLN A 64 2.49 4.82 -10.89
C GLN A 64 2.90 3.70 -9.93
N ALA A 65 4.20 3.37 -9.84
CA ALA A 65 4.69 2.36 -8.90
C ALA A 65 4.48 2.77 -7.43
N VAL A 66 4.75 4.03 -7.07
CA VAL A 66 4.45 4.57 -5.73
C VAL A 66 2.95 4.52 -5.45
N LEU A 67 2.12 4.92 -6.42
CA LEU A 67 0.67 4.89 -6.27
C LEU A 67 0.15 3.45 -6.12
N GLY A 68 0.68 2.50 -6.88
CA GLY A 68 0.38 1.07 -6.76
C GLY A 68 0.65 0.55 -5.36
N ARG A 69 1.83 0.86 -4.77
CA ARG A 69 2.15 0.48 -3.39
C ARG A 69 1.19 1.07 -2.36
N LEU A 70 0.76 2.32 -2.54
CA LEU A 70 -0.24 2.95 -1.67
C LEU A 70 -1.61 2.24 -1.79
N VAL A 71 -2.03 1.89 -3.01
CA VAL A 71 -3.26 1.13 -3.27
C VAL A 71 -3.19 -0.26 -2.64
N ASP A 72 -2.09 -0.97 -2.80
CA ASP A 72 -1.88 -2.31 -2.21
C ASP A 72 -1.95 -2.27 -0.68
N MET A 73 -1.39 -1.23 -0.05
CA MET A 73 -1.54 -1.03 1.39
C MET A 73 -3.01 -0.82 1.78
N GLY A 74 -3.75 -0.03 1.00
CA GLY A 74 -5.18 0.17 1.18
C GLY A 74 -5.97 -1.13 1.07
N ALA A 75 -5.66 -1.95 0.07
CA ALA A 75 -6.28 -3.26 -0.14
C ALA A 75 -6.00 -4.21 1.04
N ASP A 76 -4.77 -4.27 1.55
CA ASP A 76 -4.43 -5.07 2.72
C ASP A 76 -5.17 -4.60 3.99
N LEU A 77 -5.27 -3.28 4.21
CA LEU A 77 -6.02 -2.72 5.33
C LEU A 77 -7.52 -3.03 5.24
N PHE A 78 -8.09 -2.92 4.04
CA PHE A 78 -9.48 -3.26 3.77
C PHE A 78 -9.75 -4.75 4.01
N ALA A 79 -8.90 -5.63 3.47
CA ALA A 79 -9.02 -7.07 3.66
C ALA A 79 -8.92 -7.45 5.14
N MET A 80 -8.02 -6.82 5.90
CA MET A 80 -7.96 -7.00 7.36
C MET A 80 -9.28 -6.61 8.03
N ALA A 81 -9.86 -5.46 7.68
CA ALA A 81 -11.14 -5.03 8.24
C ALA A 81 -12.27 -6.01 7.91
N ALA A 82 -12.33 -6.49 6.67
CA ALA A 82 -13.35 -7.44 6.20
C ALA A 82 -13.25 -8.79 6.93
N VAL A 83 -12.04 -9.35 7.07
CA VAL A 83 -11.82 -10.61 7.79
C VAL A 83 -12.18 -10.47 9.27
N LEU A 84 -11.81 -9.35 9.90
CA LEU A 84 -12.19 -9.07 11.29
C LEU A 84 -13.71 -8.97 11.45
N ALA A 85 -14.38 -8.21 10.57
CA ALA A 85 -15.83 -8.08 10.57
C ALA A 85 -16.52 -9.44 10.40
N TYR A 86 -16.06 -10.25 9.44
CA TYR A 86 -16.54 -11.61 9.23
C TYR A 86 -16.35 -12.46 10.48
N SER A 87 -15.14 -12.55 11.04
CA SER A 87 -14.88 -13.36 12.25
C SER A 87 -15.69 -12.92 13.49
N SER A 88 -16.16 -11.67 13.51
CA SER A 88 -16.99 -11.13 14.61
C SER A 88 -18.49 -11.32 14.42
N ALA A 89 -18.93 -11.77 13.23
CA ALA A 89 -20.33 -11.98 12.94
C ALA A 89 -20.87 -13.22 13.66
N ARG A 90 -22.12 -13.15 14.14
CA ARG A 90 -22.76 -14.25 14.88
C ARG A 90 -22.94 -15.52 14.05
N SER A 91 -22.97 -15.40 12.73
CA SER A 91 -23.15 -16.50 11.77
C SER A 91 -21.83 -17.18 11.38
N SER A 92 -20.69 -16.73 11.90
CA SER A 92 -19.40 -17.24 11.48
C SER A 92 -19.08 -18.60 12.11
N PRO A 93 -18.38 -19.50 11.37
CA PRO A 93 -17.97 -20.79 11.90
C PRO A 93 -17.11 -20.63 13.16
N SER A 94 -17.29 -21.52 14.13
CA SER A 94 -16.44 -21.57 15.32
C SER A 94 -14.99 -21.85 14.96
N GLY A 95 -14.05 -21.16 15.60
CA GLY A 95 -12.62 -21.36 15.36
C GLY A 95 -12.07 -20.64 14.12
N CYS A 96 -12.79 -19.68 13.54
CA CYS A 96 -12.27 -18.83 12.47
C CYS A 96 -11.30 -17.74 12.96
N GLU A 97 -11.28 -17.45 14.26
CA GLU A 97 -10.48 -16.39 14.88
C GLU A 97 -8.97 -16.59 14.72
N PRO A 98 -8.39 -17.80 14.87
CA PRO A 98 -6.97 -18.03 14.59
C PRO A 98 -6.58 -17.79 13.13
N LEU A 99 -7.47 -18.09 12.18
CA LEU A 99 -7.25 -17.81 10.76
C LEU A 99 -7.26 -16.30 10.50
N ALA A 100 -8.19 -15.58 11.11
CA ALA A 100 -8.24 -14.12 11.06
C ALA A 100 -6.98 -13.48 11.66
N ASP A 101 -6.50 -13.97 12.81
CA ASP A 101 -5.23 -13.54 13.42
C ASP A 101 -4.03 -13.79 12.49
N LEU A 102 -3.93 -14.99 11.91
CA LEU A 102 -2.87 -15.35 10.97
C LEU A 102 -2.85 -14.44 9.75
N PHE A 103 -3.98 -14.25 9.09
CA PHE A 103 -4.12 -13.34 7.94
C PHE A 103 -3.68 -11.93 8.32
N CYS A 104 -4.17 -11.42 9.45
CA CYS A 104 -3.83 -10.07 9.89
C CYS A 104 -2.34 -9.91 10.23
N ARG A 105 -1.66 -10.95 10.73
CA ARG A 105 -0.20 -10.93 10.94
C ARG A 105 0.58 -10.87 9.63
N GLN A 106 0.13 -11.60 8.62
CA GLN A 106 0.72 -11.58 7.27
C GLN A 106 0.50 -10.23 6.60
N ALA A 107 -0.73 -9.71 6.59
CA ALA A 107 -1.07 -8.40 6.03
C ALA A 107 -0.25 -7.28 6.68
N ARG A 108 -0.07 -7.31 8.01
CA ARG A 108 0.82 -6.37 8.72
C ARG A 108 2.25 -6.37 8.19
N ARG A 109 2.81 -7.54 7.81
CA ARG A 109 4.16 -7.63 7.23
C ARG A 109 4.20 -7.02 5.83
N ARG A 110 3.21 -7.34 4.98
CA ARG A 110 3.07 -6.75 3.63
C ARG A 110 2.96 -5.24 3.69
N ILE A 111 2.05 -4.70 4.51
CA ILE A 111 1.89 -3.25 4.72
C ILE A 111 3.21 -2.59 5.13
N ARG A 112 3.97 -3.18 6.06
CA ARG A 112 5.27 -2.61 6.46
C ARG A 112 6.29 -2.59 5.32
N ASN A 113 6.30 -3.63 4.48
CA ASN A 113 7.22 -3.70 3.35
C ASN A 113 6.82 -2.71 2.26
N LEU A 114 5.53 -2.62 1.93
CA LEU A 114 4.98 -1.65 0.99
C LEU A 114 5.26 -0.21 1.44
N HIS A 115 5.00 0.09 2.72
CA HIS A 115 5.30 1.41 3.28
C HIS A 115 6.77 1.78 3.14
N ARG A 116 7.71 0.85 3.44
CA ARG A 116 9.13 1.11 3.21
C ARG A 116 9.45 1.36 1.75
N ALA A 117 8.89 0.55 0.85
CA ALA A 117 9.11 0.67 -0.59
C ALA A 117 8.49 1.94 -1.21
N VAL A 118 7.50 2.57 -0.56
CA VAL A 118 7.01 3.90 -0.97
C VAL A 118 8.12 4.95 -0.89
N TYR A 119 8.99 4.87 0.13
CA TYR A 119 10.02 5.88 0.39
C TYR A 119 11.43 5.45 -0.06
N GLY A 120 11.75 4.16 0.02
CA GLY A 120 13.02 3.58 -0.43
C GLY A 120 12.79 2.66 -1.61
N ASN A 121 12.79 3.22 -2.82
CA ASN A 121 12.67 2.48 -4.08
C ASN A 121 13.70 2.98 -5.10
N ASP A 122 14.02 2.10 -6.04
CA ASP A 122 14.91 2.40 -7.16
C ASP A 122 14.11 2.70 -8.44
N ASP A 123 12.84 3.11 -8.33
CA ASP A 123 11.92 3.20 -9.48
C ASP A 123 12.50 4.04 -10.63
N GLN A 124 13.10 5.18 -10.29
CA GLN A 124 13.72 6.05 -11.29
C GLN A 124 14.96 5.40 -11.91
N PHE A 125 15.84 4.85 -11.08
CA PHE A 125 17.07 4.22 -11.54
C PHE A 125 16.77 3.01 -12.42
N ALA A 126 15.80 2.18 -12.03
CA ALA A 126 15.32 1.05 -12.81
C ALA A 126 14.71 1.48 -14.14
N TYR A 127 13.91 2.54 -14.15
CA TYR A 127 13.35 3.11 -15.39
C TYR A 127 14.46 3.60 -16.33
N ASP A 128 15.44 4.33 -15.80
CA ASP A 128 16.55 4.86 -16.59
C ASP A 128 17.36 3.69 -17.20
N ARG A 129 17.73 2.68 -16.40
CA ARG A 129 18.43 1.47 -16.85
C ARG A 129 17.64 0.69 -17.89
N ALA A 130 16.33 0.53 -17.71
CA ALA A 130 15.46 -0.11 -18.69
C ALA A 130 15.48 0.62 -20.04
N GLY A 131 15.50 1.95 -20.02
CA GLY A 131 15.68 2.76 -21.23
C GLY A 131 17.01 2.48 -21.95
N GLU A 132 18.10 2.24 -21.22
CA GLU A 132 19.40 1.91 -21.82
C GLU A 132 19.44 0.49 -22.40
N VAL A 133 18.78 -0.47 -21.74
CA VAL A 133 18.58 -1.81 -22.29
C VAL A 133 17.84 -1.70 -23.62
N LEU A 134 16.71 -0.98 -23.63
CA LEU A 134 15.92 -0.78 -24.85
C LEU A 134 16.65 0.03 -25.93
N SER A 135 17.63 0.85 -25.57
CA SER A 135 18.49 1.57 -26.52
C SER A 135 19.66 0.73 -27.04
N GLY A 136 19.73 -0.57 -26.72
CA GLY A 136 20.81 -1.47 -27.14
C GLY A 136 22.16 -1.21 -26.45
N ARG A 137 22.16 -0.52 -25.30
CA ARG A 137 23.39 -0.16 -24.58
C ARG A 137 24.04 -1.35 -23.86
N TYR A 138 23.31 -2.46 -23.75
CA TYR A 138 23.77 -3.72 -23.16
C TYR A 138 23.59 -4.88 -24.16
N PRO A 139 24.34 -4.89 -25.29
CA PRO A 139 24.14 -5.87 -26.36
C PRO A 139 24.35 -7.32 -25.92
N TRP A 140 25.26 -7.54 -24.96
CA TRP A 140 25.51 -8.84 -24.34
C TRP A 140 24.28 -9.47 -23.69
N LEU A 141 23.27 -8.66 -23.33
CA LEU A 141 22.02 -9.16 -22.75
C LEU A 141 21.15 -9.87 -23.80
N GLU A 142 21.28 -9.49 -25.07
CA GLU A 142 20.50 -10.03 -26.19
C GLU A 142 21.17 -11.23 -26.86
N GLU A 143 22.50 -11.36 -26.75
CA GLU A 143 23.34 -12.35 -27.45
C GLU A 143 22.97 -13.83 -27.21
N ASN A 144 22.08 -14.14 -26.25
CA ASN A 144 21.59 -15.51 -26.01
C ASN A 144 20.07 -15.58 -25.80
N ILE A 145 19.33 -14.52 -26.11
CA ILE A 145 17.87 -14.54 -26.04
C ILE A 145 17.34 -15.11 -27.36
N ILE A 146 16.99 -16.40 -27.35
CA ILE A 146 16.27 -17.02 -28.47
C ILE A 146 14.82 -16.51 -28.42
N THR A 147 14.50 -15.49 -29.22
CA THR A 147 13.12 -15.02 -29.37
C THR A 147 12.34 -15.93 -30.30
N ALA A 148 11.45 -16.76 -29.75
CA ALA A 148 10.58 -17.66 -30.51
C ALA A 148 9.52 -16.95 -31.40
N TRP A 149 9.43 -15.62 -31.34
CA TRP A 149 8.40 -14.83 -32.05
C TRP A 149 8.96 -14.07 -33.27
N ARG A 150 10.28 -14.03 -33.46
CA ARG A 150 10.90 -13.41 -34.64
C ARG A 150 11.31 -14.54 -35.58
N ASP A 151 10.39 -14.97 -36.45
CA ASP A 151 10.79 -15.75 -37.62
C ASP A 151 11.75 -14.87 -38.43
N THR A 152 12.96 -15.37 -38.62
CA THR A 152 14.05 -14.64 -39.28
C THR A 152 14.09 -14.97 -40.76
N ASP A 153 12.92 -15.13 -41.40
CA ASP A 153 12.78 -15.46 -42.81
C ASP A 153 11.79 -14.51 -43.51
N ALA A 154 12.31 -13.39 -44.00
CA ALA A 154 11.83 -12.65 -45.19
C ALA A 154 12.85 -11.59 -45.62
#